data_AF-A0AAN8CVB7-F1
#
_entry.id   AF-A0AAN8CVB7-F1
#
_cell.length_a   1.000
_cell.length_b   1.000
_cell.length_c   1.000
_cell.angle_alpha   90.00
_cell.angle_beta   90.00
_cell.angle_gamma   90.00
#
_symmetry.space_group_name_H-M   'P 1'
#
loop_
_entity.id
_entity.type
_entity.pdbx_description
1 polymer ?
#
loop_
_entity_poly.entity_id
_entity_poly.type
_entity_poly.pdbx_seq_one_letter_code
_entity_poly.pdbx_strand_id
1 'polypeptide(L)'
;MARWEGADTERSHQTVVIMEEDPAVTEAATDLFERHLTVSTLLKYQKGALHIHRGGHLFFSRNNDVILVGHGSISANGTVRLAGHGPEELARFVWSIFGPLGSISFISCSLGTERHFMVQLLQALRSLGVETKLHLYNSFLSVRSDGEIMTRTGGVWRSQDLSARVTAELDQRGHLLTKVQLGCAGPVISEYKGKLLYIQTLEWPSHPQMFVPMELRKKYPSIDCLEGLTWSLFFAEKERRRAPDYVPDTRLLRAIWLSEPEDEANIEFKHITNIQDLLVEIRYNAKEEVASDLYYVLNECIYKVHRTNLSVSLAGKFMSSKNQAEAEAFHQSFSDQQGEASLQQLRQGLKASKFTDFCRQTFQFQQCNYNCERWGRFFMTAVFSASVCNFRTFSLFLMSVIGCEVGRSRGTDSALCTAFVGADHPMETAQPWPGQLRRGFYGGTVENFEEAPVSRQIWLDEVVSKENALYIRSKQMMNAGDHGDQTELDIFGKVKVMNKYVFSSYLEFFRGTPEGKKLKMGCAPSFNEDLDP
;
A
#
# COMPACT_ATOMS: atom_id res chain seq x y z
N MET A 1 45.15 -25.65 11.80
CA MET A 1 44.97 -25.68 13.27
C MET A 1 44.43 -24.32 13.66
N ALA A 2 43.24 -24.13 14.21
CA ALA A 2 42.53 -24.93 15.18
C ALA A 2 41.09 -25.28 14.76
N ARG A 3 40.75 -26.56 14.98
CA ARG A 3 39.39 -27.09 15.13
C ARG A 3 38.73 -26.42 16.34
N TRP A 4 37.46 -26.07 16.21
CA TRP A 4 36.54 -26.09 17.34
C TRP A 4 35.64 -27.31 17.15
N GLU A 5 35.94 -28.37 17.90
CA GLU A 5 35.00 -29.44 18.25
C GLU A 5 34.76 -29.34 19.76
N GLY A 6 33.48 -29.44 20.14
CA GLY A 6 33.00 -29.59 21.52
C GLY A 6 31.74 -28.75 21.75
N ALA A 7 30.56 -29.29 22.05
CA ALA A 7 30.16 -30.67 22.29
C ALA A 7 28.61 -30.77 22.18
N ASP A 8 28.13 -31.94 21.73
CA ASP A 8 26.76 -32.48 21.77
C ASP A 8 25.57 -31.59 21.36
N THR A 9 25.17 -31.72 20.09
CA THR A 9 23.75 -31.85 19.75
C THR A 9 23.61 -32.96 18.71
N GLU A 10 22.85 -34.01 19.03
CA GLU A 10 22.38 -35.02 18.05
C GLU A 10 21.99 -34.32 16.74
N ARG A 11 22.44 -34.83 15.58
CA ARG A 11 22.17 -34.19 14.27
C ARG A 11 20.65 -34.06 14.06
N SER A 12 20.09 -32.86 14.24
CA SER A 12 18.70 -32.59 13.90
C SER A 12 18.54 -32.63 12.38
N HIS A 13 17.54 -33.36 11.91
CA HIS A 13 17.15 -33.35 10.51
C HIS A 13 16.32 -32.08 10.24
N GLN A 14 16.43 -31.49 9.05
CA GLN A 14 15.56 -30.39 8.66
C GLN A 14 14.64 -30.75 7.49
N THR A 15 13.36 -30.42 7.63
CA THR A 15 12.36 -30.57 6.57
C THR A 15 12.02 -29.19 6.05
N VAL A 16 12.48 -28.85 4.84
CA VAL A 16 12.16 -27.59 4.16
C VAL A 16 10.93 -27.81 3.30
N VAL A 17 9.93 -26.94 3.41
CA VAL A 17 8.66 -27.05 2.69
C VAL A 17 8.41 -25.81 1.83
N ILE A 18 8.23 -26.03 0.53
CA ILE A 18 7.67 -25.05 -0.41
C ILE A 18 6.16 -25.02 -0.20
N MET A 19 5.62 -23.93 0.39
CA MET A 19 4.20 -23.84 0.75
C MET A 19 3.30 -23.34 -0.38
N GLU A 20 3.86 -22.65 -1.39
CA GLU A 20 3.10 -22.16 -2.55
C GLU A 20 3.93 -22.20 -3.84
N GLU A 21 3.25 -22.12 -4.98
CA GLU A 21 3.88 -22.12 -6.31
C GLU A 21 4.28 -20.70 -6.75
N ASP A 22 5.21 -20.09 -6.00
CA ASP A 22 5.86 -18.82 -6.36
C ASP A 22 7.36 -19.04 -6.67
N PRO A 23 7.94 -18.38 -7.69
CA PRO A 23 9.36 -18.51 -8.03
C PRO A 23 10.32 -18.12 -6.91
N ALA A 24 10.05 -17.03 -6.18
CA ALA A 24 10.89 -16.57 -5.07
C ALA A 24 10.80 -17.54 -3.87
N VAL A 25 9.62 -18.09 -3.59
CA VAL A 25 9.43 -19.12 -2.56
C VAL A 25 10.17 -20.41 -2.93
N THR A 26 10.04 -20.85 -4.18
CA THR A 26 10.67 -22.08 -4.67
C THR A 26 12.18 -21.98 -4.63
N GLU A 27 12.74 -20.85 -5.06
CA GLU A 27 14.18 -20.60 -5.03
C GLU A 27 14.70 -20.50 -3.60
N ALA A 28 14.04 -19.73 -2.74
CA ALA A 28 14.44 -19.60 -1.34
C ALA A 28 14.45 -20.94 -0.59
N ALA A 29 13.42 -21.78 -0.79
CA ALA A 29 13.37 -23.10 -0.21
C ALA A 29 14.45 -24.03 -0.77
N THR A 30 14.76 -23.91 -2.07
CA THR A 30 15.83 -24.69 -2.71
C THR A 30 17.20 -24.30 -2.16
N ASP A 31 17.49 -23.00 -2.03
CA ASP A 31 18.74 -22.50 -1.48
C ASP A 31 18.93 -22.91 0.00
N LEU A 32 17.86 -22.85 0.80
CA LEU A 32 17.87 -23.34 2.19
C LEU A 32 18.14 -24.84 2.29
N PHE A 33 17.57 -25.64 1.37
CA PHE A 33 17.82 -27.07 1.28
C PHE A 33 19.28 -27.36 0.88
N GLU A 34 19.80 -26.67 -0.13
CA GLU A 34 21.15 -26.87 -0.65
C GLU A 34 22.23 -26.55 0.39
N ARG A 35 22.00 -25.57 1.28
CA ARG A 35 22.89 -25.23 2.39
C ARG A 35 23.21 -26.40 3.32
N HIS A 36 22.27 -27.33 3.53
CA HIS A 36 22.46 -28.50 4.39
C HIS A 36 21.99 -29.79 3.71
N LEU A 37 22.39 -29.99 2.46
CA LEU A 37 21.91 -31.08 1.57
C LEU A 37 21.87 -32.49 2.22
N THR A 38 22.85 -32.83 3.06
CA THR A 38 23.00 -34.18 3.64
C THR A 38 22.10 -34.46 4.83
N VAL A 39 21.49 -33.43 5.42
CA VAL A 39 20.60 -33.53 6.59
C VAL A 39 19.25 -32.87 6.35
N SER A 40 18.92 -32.60 5.08
CA SER A 40 17.69 -31.91 4.68
C SER A 40 16.81 -32.77 3.79
N THR A 41 15.50 -32.57 3.90
CA THR A 41 14.52 -33.05 2.93
C THR A 41 13.73 -31.84 2.41
N LEU A 42 13.58 -31.73 1.10
CA LEU A 42 12.77 -30.68 0.46
C LEU A 42 11.42 -31.27 0.04
N LEU A 43 10.36 -30.77 0.65
CA LEU A 43 8.97 -31.10 0.34
C LEU A 43 8.31 -29.94 -0.42
N LYS A 44 7.30 -30.27 -1.21
CA LYS A 44 6.40 -29.31 -1.83
C LYS A 44 4.97 -29.61 -1.41
N TYR A 45 4.28 -28.59 -0.92
CA TYR A 45 2.85 -28.67 -0.65
C TYR A 45 2.06 -28.38 -1.93
N GLN A 46 1.20 -29.31 -2.34
CA GLN A 46 0.39 -29.16 -3.54
C GLN A 46 -0.96 -29.86 -3.35
N LYS A 47 -2.06 -29.14 -3.62
CA LYS A 47 -3.44 -29.66 -3.59
C LYS A 47 -3.79 -30.43 -2.30
N GLY A 48 -3.36 -29.91 -1.14
CA GLY A 48 -3.68 -30.52 0.16
C GLY A 48 -2.76 -31.65 0.59
N ALA A 49 -1.69 -31.95 -0.16
CA ALA A 49 -0.76 -33.02 0.15
C ALA A 49 0.70 -32.57 0.06
N LEU A 50 1.56 -33.24 0.85
CA LEU A 50 3.01 -33.08 0.81
C LEU A 50 3.64 -34.09 -0.15
N HIS A 51 4.45 -33.59 -1.06
CA HIS A 51 5.21 -34.39 -2.00
C HIS A 51 6.71 -34.19 -1.79
N ILE A 52 7.47 -35.27 -1.74
CA ILE A 52 8.94 -35.18 -1.72
C ILE A 52 9.40 -34.59 -3.05
N HIS A 53 10.08 -33.45 -3.00
CA HIS A 53 10.61 -32.77 -4.17
C HIS A 53 12.09 -33.14 -4.39
N ARG A 54 12.92 -33.08 -3.34
CA ARG A 54 14.33 -33.48 -3.34
C ARG A 54 14.77 -34.01 -1.97
N GLY A 55 15.82 -34.83 -1.95
CA GLY A 55 16.32 -35.48 -0.73
C GLY A 55 15.78 -36.91 -0.58
N GLY A 56 16.50 -37.73 0.18
CA GLY A 56 16.24 -39.16 0.30
C GLY A 56 16.39 -39.63 1.74
N HIS A 57 15.31 -40.24 2.23
CA HIS A 57 15.10 -40.77 3.59
C HIS A 57 14.64 -39.73 4.62
N LEU A 58 13.36 -39.83 5.02
CA LEU A 58 12.84 -39.32 6.29
C LEU A 58 13.67 -39.97 7.40
N PHE A 59 14.74 -39.33 7.85
CA PHE A 59 15.50 -39.83 8.97
C PHE A 59 14.65 -39.63 10.22
N PHE A 60 14.22 -40.74 10.82
CA PHE A 60 13.57 -40.82 12.14
C PHE A 60 14.57 -40.45 13.26
N SER A 61 15.25 -39.32 13.12
CA SER A 61 16.06 -38.73 14.19
C SER A 61 15.13 -38.11 15.23
N ARG A 62 15.58 -38.03 16.47
CA ARG A 62 14.77 -37.61 17.61
C ARG A 62 14.45 -36.11 17.66
N ASN A 63 14.82 -35.32 16.65
CA ASN A 63 14.45 -33.91 16.50
C ASN A 63 14.44 -33.51 15.02
N ASN A 64 13.25 -33.27 14.45
CA ASN A 64 13.07 -32.75 13.10
C ASN A 64 12.66 -31.26 13.17
N ASP A 65 13.49 -30.38 12.61
CA ASP A 65 13.19 -28.96 12.47
C ASP A 65 12.42 -28.74 11.15
N VAL A 66 11.23 -28.15 11.25
CA VAL A 66 10.39 -27.89 10.08
C VAL A 66 10.56 -26.44 9.64
N ILE A 67 10.90 -26.22 8.38
CA ILE A 67 11.09 -24.89 7.79
C ILE A 67 9.99 -24.68 6.75
N LEU A 68 9.02 -23.83 7.05
CA LEU A 68 7.94 -23.47 6.14
C LEU A 68 8.31 -22.19 5.39
N VAL A 69 8.39 -22.28 4.06
CA VAL A 69 8.76 -21.15 3.19
C VAL A 69 7.53 -20.72 2.40
N GLY A 70 7.17 -19.46 2.55
CA GLY A 70 6.01 -18.87 1.87
C GLY A 70 5.83 -17.40 2.20
N HIS A 71 5.03 -16.73 1.39
CA HIS A 71 4.58 -15.37 1.61
C HIS A 71 3.58 -15.33 2.75
N GLY A 72 3.67 -14.28 3.56
CA GLY A 72 2.63 -13.96 4.52
C GLY A 72 1.45 -13.36 3.77
N SER A 73 0.24 -13.49 4.28
CA SER A 73 -0.89 -12.72 3.78
C SER A 73 -1.86 -12.44 4.91
N ILE A 74 -2.75 -11.48 4.72
CA ILE A 74 -3.76 -11.13 5.71
C ILE A 74 -5.12 -11.27 5.02
N SER A 75 -5.92 -12.24 5.47
CA SER A 75 -7.25 -12.44 4.91
C SER A 75 -8.19 -11.31 5.29
N ALA A 76 -9.33 -11.23 4.58
CA ALA A 76 -10.33 -10.17 4.75
C ALA A 76 -10.80 -9.94 6.19
N ASN A 77 -10.79 -10.97 7.04
CA ASN A 77 -11.16 -10.92 8.45
C ASN A 77 -10.01 -10.48 9.39
N GLY A 78 -8.87 -10.06 8.84
CA GLY A 78 -7.67 -9.69 9.60
C GLY A 78 -6.83 -10.88 10.08
N THR A 79 -7.20 -12.11 9.73
CA THR A 79 -6.39 -13.29 10.09
C THR A 79 -5.14 -13.35 9.23
N VAL A 80 -3.99 -13.41 9.88
CA VAL A 80 -2.68 -13.58 9.25
C VAL A 80 -2.53 -15.03 8.80
N ARG A 81 -1.93 -15.22 7.63
CA ARG A 81 -1.76 -16.51 6.96
C ARG A 81 -0.35 -16.65 6.40
N LEU A 82 0.10 -17.89 6.20
CA LEU A 82 1.29 -18.23 5.43
C LEU A 82 0.84 -19.00 4.18
N ALA A 83 1.22 -18.55 2.98
CA ALA A 83 0.83 -19.19 1.72
C ALA A 83 -0.70 -19.42 1.63
N GLY A 84 -1.49 -18.49 2.17
CA GLY A 84 -2.96 -18.61 2.22
C GLY A 84 -3.52 -19.51 3.32
N HIS A 85 -2.68 -20.10 4.17
CA HIS A 85 -3.07 -20.98 5.28
C HIS A 85 -3.08 -20.28 6.64
N GLY A 86 -4.19 -20.44 7.35
CA GLY A 86 -4.34 -19.94 8.72
C GLY A 86 -3.63 -20.80 9.78
N PRO A 87 -3.57 -20.33 11.04
CA PRO A 87 -2.90 -21.04 12.13
C PRO A 87 -3.34 -22.50 12.32
N GLU A 88 -4.65 -22.77 12.27
CA GLU A 88 -5.20 -24.10 12.49
C GLU A 88 -4.87 -25.06 11.33
N GLU A 89 -4.86 -24.55 10.10
CA GLU A 89 -4.47 -25.33 8.92
C GLU A 89 -2.98 -25.67 8.96
N LEU A 90 -2.14 -24.68 9.30
CA LEU A 90 -0.71 -24.86 9.47
C LEU A 90 -0.38 -25.85 10.59
N ALA A 91 -1.14 -25.85 11.70
CA ALA A 91 -0.97 -26.81 12.77
C ALA A 91 -1.26 -28.25 12.30
N ARG A 92 -2.36 -28.47 11.57
CA ARG A 92 -2.68 -29.78 10.99
C ARG A 92 -1.64 -30.21 9.96
N PHE A 93 -1.16 -29.27 9.15
CA PHE A 93 -0.11 -29.49 8.18
C PHE A 93 1.18 -29.99 8.87
N VAL A 94 1.67 -29.25 9.88
CA VAL A 94 2.86 -29.62 10.63
C VAL A 94 2.69 -30.96 11.33
N TRP A 95 1.52 -31.21 11.91
CA TRP A 95 1.21 -32.49 12.55
C TRP A 95 1.26 -33.67 11.58
N SER A 96 0.96 -33.46 10.29
CA SER A 96 1.07 -34.50 9.25
C SER A 96 2.52 -34.84 8.86
N ILE A 97 3.49 -34.01 9.24
CA ILE A 97 4.92 -34.29 9.04
C ILE A 97 5.37 -35.25 10.14
N PHE A 98 5.63 -36.51 9.76
CA PHE A 98 5.98 -37.58 10.69
C PHE A 98 7.31 -37.35 11.43
N GLY A 99 7.30 -37.55 12.76
CA GLY A 99 8.50 -37.61 13.60
C GLY A 99 8.44 -36.71 14.85
N PRO A 100 9.38 -36.86 15.80
CA PRO A 100 9.51 -35.94 16.93
C PRO A 100 9.91 -34.54 16.44
N LEU A 101 9.06 -33.56 16.67
CA LEU A 101 9.22 -32.22 16.13
C LEU A 101 10.08 -31.35 17.08
N GLY A 102 11.15 -30.76 16.55
CA GLY A 102 12.06 -29.89 17.29
C GLY A 102 11.50 -28.47 17.35
N SER A 103 11.78 -27.68 16.31
CA SER A 103 11.27 -26.32 16.12
C SER A 103 10.56 -26.14 14.78
N ILE A 104 9.75 -25.09 14.67
CA ILE A 104 9.12 -24.67 13.41
C ILE A 104 9.65 -23.29 13.04
N SER A 105 10.35 -23.19 11.92
CA SER A 105 10.83 -21.93 11.37
C SER A 105 9.93 -21.46 10.23
N PHE A 106 9.48 -20.21 10.31
CA PHE A 106 8.71 -19.52 9.30
C PHE A 106 9.63 -18.58 8.53
N ILE A 107 9.92 -18.94 7.28
CA ILE A 107 10.68 -18.08 6.37
C ILE A 107 9.64 -17.27 5.59
N SER A 108 9.23 -16.17 6.22
CA SER A 108 8.21 -15.25 5.73
C SER A 108 8.35 -13.90 6.40
N CYS A 109 8.14 -12.83 5.63
CA CYS A 109 8.32 -11.47 6.14
C CYS A 109 7.38 -11.18 7.28
N SER A 110 7.87 -10.45 8.28
CA SER A 110 7.10 -9.79 9.35
C SER A 110 6.09 -10.66 10.14
N LEU A 111 6.00 -11.99 9.95
CA LEU A 111 5.11 -12.84 10.78
C LEU A 111 5.46 -12.80 12.27
N GLY A 112 6.71 -12.45 12.61
CA GLY A 112 7.16 -12.25 13.98
C GLY A 112 6.54 -11.05 14.69
N THR A 113 5.87 -10.13 13.98
CA THR A 113 5.10 -9.03 14.60
C THR A 113 3.68 -9.46 14.99
N GLU A 114 3.21 -10.61 14.49
CA GLU A 114 1.82 -11.01 14.56
C GLU A 114 1.52 -11.88 15.79
N ARG A 115 1.31 -11.21 16.93
CA ARG A 115 1.09 -11.89 18.22
C ARG A 115 -0.10 -12.84 18.22
N HIS A 116 -1.21 -12.44 17.60
CA HIS A 116 -2.42 -13.27 17.53
C HIS A 116 -2.18 -14.56 16.73
N PHE A 117 -1.48 -14.46 15.61
CA PHE A 117 -1.08 -15.61 14.79
C PHE A 117 -0.24 -16.60 15.60
N MET A 118 0.80 -16.11 16.29
CA MET A 118 1.68 -16.94 17.11
C MET A 118 0.91 -17.69 18.20
N VAL A 119 -0.01 -17.01 18.90
CA VAL A 119 -0.84 -17.62 19.94
C VAL A 119 -1.74 -18.71 19.35
N GLN A 120 -2.50 -18.39 18.30
CA GLN A 120 -3.45 -19.33 17.69
C GLN A 120 -2.75 -20.58 17.17
N LEU A 121 -1.61 -20.41 16.49
CA LEU A 121 -0.85 -21.52 15.93
C LEU A 121 -0.30 -22.42 17.04
N LEU A 122 0.35 -21.85 18.06
CA LEU A 122 0.88 -22.64 19.17
C LEU A 122 -0.23 -23.35 19.97
N GLN A 123 -1.39 -22.71 20.14
CA GLN A 123 -2.55 -23.35 20.79
C GLN A 123 -3.10 -24.50 19.95
N ALA A 124 -3.20 -24.32 18.63
CA ALA A 124 -3.62 -25.37 17.70
C ALA A 124 -2.64 -26.54 17.63
N LEU A 125 -1.32 -26.27 17.69
CA LEU A 125 -0.30 -27.31 17.80
C LEU A 125 -0.41 -28.08 19.12
N ARG A 126 -0.56 -27.37 20.24
CA ARG A 126 -0.73 -27.98 21.57
C ARG A 126 -1.98 -28.86 21.65
N SER A 127 -3.10 -28.46 21.03
CA SER A 127 -4.32 -29.28 21.00
C SER A 127 -4.16 -30.57 20.17
N LEU A 128 -3.20 -30.59 19.25
CA LEU A 128 -2.77 -31.78 18.49
C LEU A 128 -1.65 -32.57 19.21
N GLY A 129 -1.29 -32.20 20.43
CA GLY A 129 -0.24 -32.86 21.22
C GLY A 129 1.19 -32.48 20.84
N VAL A 130 1.39 -31.38 20.11
CA VAL A 130 2.71 -30.88 19.69
C VAL A 130 3.14 -29.71 20.55
N GLU A 131 4.13 -29.91 21.41
CA GLU A 131 4.81 -28.83 22.14
C GLU A 131 6.11 -28.44 21.42
N THR A 132 6.21 -27.19 20.97
CA THR A 132 7.35 -26.74 20.17
C THR A 132 7.53 -25.22 20.27
N LYS A 133 8.56 -24.70 19.62
CA LYS A 133 8.89 -23.28 19.50
C LYS A 133 8.77 -22.85 18.05
N LEU A 134 8.24 -21.65 17.85
CA LEU A 134 8.24 -21.00 16.56
C LEU A 134 9.44 -20.07 16.43
N HIS A 135 10.08 -20.09 15.27
CA HIS A 135 11.06 -19.10 14.85
C HIS A 135 10.49 -18.30 13.69
N LEU A 136 10.30 -17.01 13.89
CA LEU A 136 9.74 -16.09 12.90
C LEU A 136 10.64 -14.88 12.75
N TYR A 137 10.33 -14.03 11.77
CA TYR A 137 11.06 -12.79 11.53
C TYR A 137 10.13 -11.59 11.57
N ASN A 138 10.59 -10.48 12.15
CA ASN A 138 9.85 -9.22 12.26
C ASN A 138 10.23 -8.19 11.17
N SER A 139 11.10 -8.59 10.24
CA SER A 139 11.61 -7.76 9.15
C SER A 139 11.28 -8.38 7.80
N PHE A 140 11.64 -7.68 6.73
CA PHE A 140 11.69 -8.28 5.41
C PHE A 140 12.77 -9.36 5.34
N LEU A 141 12.57 -10.32 4.44
CA LEU A 141 13.38 -11.50 4.26
C LEU A 141 13.64 -11.76 2.79
N SER A 142 14.84 -12.26 2.53
CA SER A 142 15.22 -12.93 1.31
C SER A 142 16.20 -14.04 1.66
N VAL A 143 16.33 -15.02 0.76
CA VAL A 143 17.35 -16.05 0.87
C VAL A 143 18.31 -15.85 -0.29
N ARG A 144 19.61 -15.85 0.02
CA ARG A 144 20.66 -15.79 -0.99
C ARG A 144 20.95 -17.20 -1.51
N SER A 145 21.56 -17.29 -2.70
CA SER A 145 21.88 -18.55 -3.39
C SER A 145 22.78 -19.53 -2.61
N ASP A 146 23.36 -19.13 -1.47
CA ASP A 146 24.09 -20.00 -0.55
C ASP A 146 23.26 -20.44 0.66
N GLY A 147 21.96 -20.16 0.65
CA GLY A 147 21.01 -20.42 1.73
C GLY A 147 21.19 -19.50 2.95
N GLU A 148 21.94 -18.41 2.83
CA GLU A 148 21.98 -17.40 3.89
C GLU A 148 20.69 -16.57 3.90
N ILE A 149 20.09 -16.46 5.09
CA ILE A 149 18.91 -15.63 5.30
C ILE A 149 19.36 -14.18 5.44
N MET A 150 18.83 -13.35 4.55
CA MET A 150 19.06 -11.91 4.49
C MET A 150 17.83 -11.19 5.03
N THR A 151 18.04 -10.23 5.93
CA THR A 151 16.98 -9.39 6.47
C THR A 151 17.15 -7.96 5.99
N ARG A 152 16.05 -7.24 5.81
CA ARG A 152 16.10 -5.81 5.45
C ARG A 152 15.45 -4.96 6.52
N THR A 153 16.25 -4.09 7.11
CA THR A 153 15.82 -3.12 8.14
C THR A 153 16.37 -1.76 7.75
N GLY A 154 15.51 -0.73 7.70
CA GLY A 154 15.92 0.62 7.28
C GLY A 154 16.41 0.70 5.83
N GLY A 155 15.83 -0.11 4.93
CA GLY A 155 16.16 -0.10 3.51
C GLY A 155 17.44 -0.86 3.11
N VAL A 156 18.20 -1.38 4.08
CA VAL A 156 19.50 -2.02 3.85
C VAL A 156 19.44 -3.51 4.17
N TRP A 157 20.03 -4.34 3.30
CA TRP A 157 20.15 -5.79 3.51
C TRP A 157 21.31 -6.15 4.43
N ARG A 158 21.04 -7.01 5.41
CA ARG A 158 22.02 -7.50 6.37
C ARG A 158 21.95 -9.02 6.45
N SER A 159 23.10 -9.66 6.64
CA SER A 159 23.14 -11.06 7.03
C SER A 159 23.18 -11.20 8.55
N GLN A 160 22.74 -12.35 9.06
CA GLN A 160 22.87 -12.73 10.48
C GLN A 160 22.31 -11.70 11.48
N ASP A 161 21.28 -10.96 11.10
CA ASP A 161 20.61 -10.01 11.99
C ASP A 161 19.72 -10.75 13.00
N LEU A 162 20.30 -11.06 14.16
CA LEU A 162 19.58 -11.74 15.23
C LEU A 162 18.43 -10.91 15.81
N SER A 163 18.50 -9.58 15.70
CA SER A 163 17.43 -8.68 16.18
C SER A 163 16.14 -8.81 15.37
N ALA A 164 16.26 -9.30 14.13
CA ALA A 164 15.13 -9.55 13.26
C ALA A 164 14.40 -10.87 13.58
N ARG A 165 15.04 -11.80 14.30
CA ARG A 165 14.49 -13.13 14.61
C ARG A 165 13.72 -13.08 15.94
N VAL A 166 12.49 -13.56 15.90
CA VAL A 166 11.59 -13.73 17.04
C VAL A 166 11.43 -15.22 17.33
N THR A 167 11.67 -15.62 18.58
CA THR A 167 11.32 -16.96 19.07
C THR A 167 10.07 -16.88 19.94
N ALA A 168 9.07 -17.71 19.64
CA ALA A 168 7.80 -17.74 20.35
C ALA A 168 7.49 -19.14 20.88
N GLU A 169 7.06 -19.22 22.15
CA GLU A 169 6.65 -20.47 22.81
C GLU A 169 5.50 -20.17 23.78
N LEU A 170 4.69 -21.19 24.13
CA LEU A 170 3.68 -21.06 25.17
C LEU A 170 4.22 -21.59 26.50
N ASP A 171 3.99 -20.88 27.59
CA ASP A 171 4.25 -21.38 28.94
C ASP A 171 3.29 -22.52 29.32
N GLN A 172 3.48 -23.11 30.50
CA GLN A 172 2.62 -24.17 31.06
C GLN A 172 1.16 -23.71 31.27
N ARG A 173 0.92 -22.40 31.42
CA ARG A 173 -0.41 -21.80 31.62
C ARG A 173 -1.07 -21.41 30.30
N GLY A 174 -0.36 -21.49 29.17
CA GLY A 174 -0.86 -21.10 27.85
C GLY A 174 -0.62 -19.64 27.49
N HIS A 175 0.23 -18.92 28.21
CA HIS A 175 0.65 -17.57 27.84
C HIS A 175 1.81 -17.59 26.85
N LEU A 176 1.76 -16.68 25.88
CA LEU A 176 2.84 -16.49 24.92
C LEU A 176 4.08 -15.85 25.56
N LEU A 177 5.20 -16.54 25.45
CA LEU A 177 6.54 -16.03 25.71
C LEU A 177 7.22 -15.73 24.38
N THR A 178 7.58 -14.47 24.14
CA THR A 178 8.39 -14.06 22.99
C THR A 178 9.78 -13.64 23.45
N LYS A 179 10.80 -14.10 22.72
CA LYS A 179 12.20 -13.73 22.92
C LYS A 179 12.73 -13.18 21.61
N VAL A 180 13.12 -11.91 21.61
CA VAL A 180 13.91 -11.30 20.54
C VAL A 180 15.36 -11.43 20.94
N GLN A 181 16.17 -12.02 20.07
CA GLN A 181 17.57 -12.27 20.39
C GLN A 181 18.36 -10.97 20.24
N LEU A 182 18.85 -10.42 21.36
CA LEU A 182 19.73 -9.27 21.34
C LEU A 182 21.10 -9.71 20.81
N GLY A 183 21.55 -9.13 19.70
CA GLY A 183 22.82 -9.46 19.07
C GLY A 183 23.25 -8.39 18.08
N CYS A 184 24.54 -8.39 17.72
CA CYS A 184 25.06 -7.50 16.68
C CYS A 184 24.52 -7.92 15.32
N ALA A 185 23.94 -6.98 14.58
CA ALA A 185 23.59 -7.22 13.19
C ALA A 185 24.86 -7.46 12.36
N GLY A 186 24.85 -8.49 11.51
CA GLY A 186 25.95 -8.80 10.62
C GLY A 186 26.17 -7.72 9.54
N PRO A 187 27.12 -7.97 8.61
CA PRO A 187 27.52 -6.98 7.62
C PRO A 187 26.37 -6.57 6.70
N VAL A 188 26.39 -5.31 6.30
CA VAL A 188 25.53 -4.76 5.25
C VAL A 188 26.03 -5.24 3.89
N ILE A 189 25.11 -5.67 3.02
CA ILE A 189 25.44 -6.10 1.66
C ILE A 189 24.74 -5.17 0.65
N SER A 190 25.41 -4.07 0.30
CA SER A 190 24.84 -2.98 -0.51
C SER A 190 24.46 -3.37 -1.95
N GLU A 191 25.14 -4.35 -2.53
CA GLU A 191 24.93 -4.79 -3.92
C GLU A 191 23.83 -5.87 -4.06
N TYR A 192 23.38 -6.43 -2.94
CA TYR A 192 22.36 -7.46 -2.94
C TYR A 192 20.98 -6.83 -3.17
N LYS A 193 20.36 -7.16 -4.31
CA LYS A 193 19.01 -6.65 -4.65
C LYS A 193 17.89 -7.42 -3.95
N GLY A 194 18.15 -8.67 -3.53
CA GLY A 194 17.19 -9.56 -2.88
C GLY A 194 16.05 -10.02 -3.77
N LYS A 195 15.51 -11.20 -3.47
CA LYS A 195 14.20 -11.68 -3.92
C LYS A 195 13.29 -11.73 -2.70
N LEU A 196 12.47 -10.70 -2.52
CA LEU A 196 11.68 -10.55 -1.31
C LEU A 196 10.67 -11.71 -1.22
N LEU A 197 10.66 -12.41 -0.09
CA LEU A 197 9.41 -12.98 0.37
C LEU A 197 8.57 -11.78 0.82
N TYR A 198 7.26 -11.72 0.61
CA TYR A 198 6.46 -10.56 1.00
C TYR A 198 5.35 -10.97 1.99
N ILE A 199 4.85 -10.02 2.79
CA ILE A 199 3.47 -10.11 3.28
C ILE A 199 2.62 -9.49 2.19
N GLN A 200 1.79 -10.29 1.55
CA GLN A 200 0.93 -9.93 0.45
C GLN A 200 -0.15 -8.96 0.97
N THR A 201 0.14 -7.65 0.97
CA THR A 201 -0.89 -6.64 0.83
C THR A 201 -1.25 -6.54 -0.64
N LEU A 202 -1.88 -7.60 -1.17
CA LEU A 202 -2.37 -7.79 -2.55
C LEU A 202 -1.38 -7.39 -3.66
N GLU A 203 -0.88 -8.38 -4.41
CA GLU A 203 -0.10 -8.12 -5.63
C GLU A 203 -0.74 -7.02 -6.48
N TRP A 204 0.09 -6.14 -7.03
CA TRP A 204 -0.38 -5.18 -8.01
C TRP A 204 -1.10 -5.96 -9.12
N PRO A 205 -2.35 -5.63 -9.42
CA PRO A 205 -3.16 -6.49 -10.27
C PRO A 205 -2.51 -6.64 -11.64
N SER A 206 -2.50 -7.87 -12.16
CA SER A 206 -1.89 -8.21 -13.44
C SER A 206 -2.78 -7.86 -14.63
N HIS A 207 -4.08 -7.71 -14.40
CA HIS A 207 -5.08 -7.28 -15.38
C HIS A 207 -6.15 -6.40 -14.73
N PRO A 208 -6.90 -5.60 -15.52
CA PRO A 208 -8.04 -4.87 -15.01
C PRO A 208 -9.14 -5.77 -14.45
N GLN A 209 -9.80 -5.34 -13.38
CA GLN A 209 -10.87 -6.05 -12.67
C GLN A 209 -11.72 -5.09 -11.82
N MET A 210 -12.94 -5.49 -11.47
CA MET A 210 -13.78 -4.70 -10.57
C MET A 210 -13.37 -4.95 -9.11
N PHE A 211 -13.25 -3.91 -8.30
CA PHE A 211 -12.88 -4.02 -6.89
C PHE A 211 -13.97 -3.58 -5.93
N VAL A 212 -14.94 -2.78 -6.38
CA VAL A 212 -16.11 -2.47 -5.55
C VAL A 212 -17.04 -3.70 -5.51
N PRO A 213 -17.50 -4.12 -4.30
CA PRO A 213 -18.39 -5.27 -4.17
C PRO A 213 -19.64 -5.17 -5.06
N MET A 214 -20.10 -6.31 -5.55
CA MET A 214 -21.21 -6.39 -6.49
C MET A 214 -22.50 -5.77 -5.93
N GLU A 215 -22.73 -5.91 -4.63
CA GLU A 215 -23.89 -5.40 -3.89
C GLU A 215 -23.93 -3.86 -3.99
N LEU A 216 -22.79 -3.22 -3.75
CA LEU A 216 -22.64 -1.78 -3.87
C LEU A 216 -22.67 -1.31 -5.32
N ARG A 217 -22.14 -2.08 -6.28
CA ARG A 217 -22.25 -1.76 -7.71
C ARG A 217 -23.69 -1.81 -8.22
N LYS A 218 -24.50 -2.75 -7.71
CA LYS A 218 -25.95 -2.79 -7.99
C LYS A 218 -26.65 -1.55 -7.44
N LYS A 219 -26.30 -1.12 -6.23
CA LYS A 219 -26.86 0.08 -5.57
C LYS A 219 -26.39 1.39 -6.22
N TYR A 220 -25.15 1.44 -6.67
CA TYR A 220 -24.45 2.62 -7.18
C TYR A 220 -23.90 2.38 -8.59
N PRO A 221 -24.76 2.45 -9.63
CA PRO A 221 -24.45 1.93 -10.96
C PRO A 221 -23.38 2.72 -11.73
N SER A 222 -23.02 3.93 -11.31
CA SER A 222 -21.98 4.72 -12.01
C SER A 222 -20.56 4.37 -11.56
N ILE A 223 -20.41 3.56 -10.52
CA ILE A 223 -19.12 3.12 -10.00
C ILE A 223 -18.34 2.31 -11.02
N ASP A 224 -19.02 1.51 -11.85
CA ASP A 224 -18.38 0.74 -12.91
C ASP A 224 -17.51 1.64 -13.82
N CYS A 225 -18.06 2.79 -14.21
CA CYS A 225 -17.34 3.78 -15.02
C CYS A 225 -16.19 4.46 -14.26
N LEU A 226 -16.38 4.75 -12.98
CA LEU A 226 -15.33 5.34 -12.16
C LEU A 226 -14.15 4.37 -11.96
N GLU A 227 -14.41 3.08 -11.74
CA GLU A 227 -13.38 2.04 -11.70
C GLU A 227 -12.66 1.94 -13.04
N GLY A 228 -13.39 1.95 -14.16
CA GLY A 228 -12.78 1.96 -15.50
C GLY A 228 -11.85 3.16 -15.77
N LEU A 229 -12.25 4.37 -15.34
CA LEU A 229 -11.39 5.55 -15.42
C LEU A 229 -10.15 5.42 -14.52
N THR A 230 -10.32 4.82 -13.34
CA THR A 230 -9.23 4.59 -12.40
C THR A 230 -8.21 3.61 -12.98
N TRP A 231 -8.67 2.55 -13.63
CA TRP A 231 -7.81 1.64 -14.39
C TRP A 231 -7.04 2.37 -15.49
N SER A 232 -7.71 3.25 -16.25
CA SER A 232 -7.05 3.94 -17.35
C SER A 232 -5.90 4.84 -16.90
N LEU A 233 -6.00 5.43 -15.70
CA LEU A 233 -4.99 6.31 -15.13
C LEU A 233 -3.81 5.54 -14.52
N PHE A 234 -4.07 4.46 -13.78
CA PHE A 234 -3.05 3.86 -12.91
C PHE A 234 -2.41 2.57 -13.45
N PHE A 235 -3.05 1.87 -14.39
CA PHE A 235 -2.64 0.51 -14.76
C PHE A 235 -1.56 0.40 -15.83
N ALA A 236 -1.64 1.22 -16.88
CA ALA A 236 -0.95 0.94 -18.14
C ALA A 236 0.58 1.08 -18.10
N GLU A 237 1.10 1.89 -17.19
CA GLU A 237 2.53 2.18 -17.13
C GLU A 237 3.19 1.29 -16.07
N LYS A 238 3.92 0.28 -16.57
CA LYS A 238 4.64 -0.73 -15.79
C LYS A 238 5.98 -0.22 -15.24
N GLU A 239 6.45 0.93 -15.70
CA GLU A 239 7.71 1.52 -15.27
C GLU A 239 7.60 2.17 -13.88
N ARG A 240 8.65 2.01 -13.07
CA ARG A 240 8.80 2.64 -11.75
C ARG A 240 9.18 4.12 -11.88
N ARG A 241 8.41 4.86 -12.68
CA ARG A 241 8.63 6.29 -12.88
C ARG A 241 8.28 7.06 -11.60
N ARG A 242 9.15 7.99 -11.23
CA ARG A 242 8.98 8.99 -10.17
C ARG A 242 8.83 10.37 -10.78
N ALA A 243 8.34 11.31 -9.99
CA ALA A 243 8.47 12.74 -10.25
C ALA A 243 9.97 13.13 -10.35
N PRO A 244 10.29 14.24 -11.03
CA PRO A 244 11.66 14.73 -11.10
C PRO A 244 12.18 15.12 -9.71
N ASP A 245 13.49 15.06 -9.53
CA ASP A 245 14.13 15.58 -8.32
C ASP A 245 14.01 17.11 -8.27
N TYR A 246 13.74 17.63 -7.08
CA TYR A 246 13.81 19.06 -6.84
C TYR A 246 15.26 19.46 -6.55
N VAL A 247 15.82 20.30 -7.41
CA VAL A 247 17.17 20.86 -7.25
C VAL A 247 17.03 22.37 -7.08
N PRO A 248 17.11 22.93 -5.86
CA PRO A 248 17.03 24.36 -5.65
C PRO A 248 18.25 25.06 -6.25
N ASP A 249 18.06 26.28 -6.77
CA ASP A 249 19.20 27.18 -7.00
C ASP A 249 19.75 27.65 -5.64
N THR A 250 20.76 26.93 -5.15
CA THR A 250 21.37 27.15 -3.83
C THR A 250 22.00 28.54 -3.66
N ARG A 251 22.22 29.30 -4.75
CA ARG A 251 22.69 30.69 -4.68
C ARG A 251 21.57 31.65 -4.29
N LEU A 252 20.31 31.28 -4.54
CA LEU A 252 19.14 32.13 -4.36
C LEU A 252 18.22 31.63 -3.25
N LEU A 253 18.05 30.31 -3.14
CA LEU A 253 17.10 29.65 -2.25
C LEU A 253 17.81 28.74 -1.25
N ARG A 254 17.29 28.73 -0.02
CA ARG A 254 17.67 27.77 1.03
C ARG A 254 16.42 27.15 1.64
N ALA A 255 16.53 25.90 2.11
CA ALA A 255 15.48 25.29 2.90
C ALA A 255 15.39 25.97 4.27
N ILE A 256 14.20 26.44 4.62
CA ILE A 256 13.85 26.91 5.96
C ILE A 256 12.96 25.84 6.58
N TRP A 257 13.50 25.12 7.57
CA TRP A 257 12.84 24.00 8.23
C TRP A 257 12.03 24.46 9.43
N LEU A 258 10.82 23.96 9.61
CA LEU A 258 10.05 24.18 10.85
C LEU A 258 10.60 23.33 12.01
N SER A 259 11.13 22.15 11.68
CA SER A 259 11.91 21.28 12.55
C SER A 259 13.09 20.74 11.77
N GLU A 260 14.30 20.86 12.30
CA GLU A 260 15.49 20.32 11.65
C GLU A 260 15.36 18.80 11.50
N PRO A 261 15.54 18.25 10.28
CA PRO A 261 15.57 16.82 10.10
C PRO A 261 16.88 16.24 10.65
N GLU A 262 16.83 15.00 11.14
CA GLU A 262 18.01 14.32 11.73
C GLU A 262 19.17 14.14 10.74
N ASP A 263 18.88 14.05 9.44
CA ASP A 263 19.86 13.89 8.37
C ASP A 263 19.42 14.62 7.09
N GLU A 264 19.52 15.95 7.10
CA GLU A 264 19.14 16.80 5.96
C GLU A 264 19.83 16.41 4.65
N ALA A 265 21.10 16.00 4.73
CA ALA A 265 21.92 15.72 3.55
C ALA A 265 21.45 14.50 2.74
N ASN A 266 20.68 13.59 3.37
CA ASN A 266 20.17 12.38 2.74
C ASN A 266 18.69 12.48 2.31
N ILE A 267 18.07 13.66 2.40
CA ILE A 267 16.68 13.84 1.97
C ILE A 267 16.62 13.99 0.45
N GLU A 268 15.96 13.04 -0.20
CA GLU A 268 15.59 13.14 -1.61
C GLU A 268 14.25 13.88 -1.75
N PHE A 269 14.29 15.06 -2.39
CA PHE A 269 13.09 15.86 -2.66
C PHE A 269 12.53 15.55 -4.04
N LYS A 270 11.25 15.18 -4.11
CA LYS A 270 10.52 15.07 -5.38
C LYS A 270 9.73 16.33 -5.68
N HIS A 271 9.85 16.85 -6.89
CA HIS A 271 9.17 18.06 -7.33
C HIS A 271 7.84 17.72 -7.99
N ILE A 272 6.72 18.15 -7.39
CA ILE A 272 5.40 18.02 -7.99
C ILE A 272 5.06 19.33 -8.70
N THR A 273 5.24 19.37 -10.02
CA THR A 273 4.99 20.58 -10.84
C THR A 273 3.72 20.50 -11.67
N ASN A 274 3.25 19.29 -11.93
CA ASN A 274 2.14 19.03 -12.82
C ASN A 274 1.34 17.79 -12.36
N ILE A 275 0.19 17.57 -13.00
CA ILE A 275 -0.72 16.45 -12.68
C ILE A 275 -0.10 15.07 -12.97
N GLN A 276 0.82 14.97 -13.93
CA GLN A 276 1.51 13.72 -14.23
C GLN A 276 2.50 13.34 -13.13
N ASP A 277 3.26 14.31 -12.60
CA ASP A 277 4.15 14.10 -11.44
C ASP A 277 3.33 13.59 -10.24
N LEU A 278 2.17 14.19 -10.00
CA LEU A 278 1.26 13.81 -8.94
C LEU A 278 0.75 12.36 -9.12
N LEU A 279 0.33 11.99 -10.34
CA LEU A 279 -0.14 10.64 -10.66
C LEU A 279 0.93 9.58 -10.41
N VAL A 280 2.18 9.81 -10.86
CA VAL A 280 3.24 8.82 -10.71
C VAL A 280 3.67 8.66 -9.25
N GLU A 281 3.64 9.72 -8.44
CA GLU A 281 3.93 9.65 -7.01
C GLU A 281 2.80 9.00 -6.21
N ILE A 282 1.52 9.24 -6.56
CA ILE A 282 0.38 8.52 -5.98
C ILE A 282 0.54 7.01 -6.23
N ARG A 283 0.86 6.65 -7.47
CA ARG A 283 1.11 5.25 -7.85
C ARG A 283 2.29 4.65 -7.08
N TYR A 284 3.40 5.38 -6.98
CA TYR A 284 4.59 4.92 -6.26
C TYR A 284 4.26 4.62 -4.79
N ASN A 285 3.58 5.51 -4.09
CA ASN A 285 3.22 5.34 -2.67
C ASN A 285 2.19 4.22 -2.42
N ALA A 286 1.41 3.87 -3.44
CA ALA A 286 0.43 2.80 -3.38
C ALA A 286 1.01 1.44 -3.79
N LYS A 287 2.01 1.40 -4.68
CA LYS A 287 2.71 0.18 -5.14
C LYS A 287 3.82 -0.26 -4.19
N GLU A 288 4.59 0.71 -3.69
CA GLU A 288 5.89 0.44 -3.11
C GLU A 288 5.80 0.55 -1.59
N GLU A 289 6.48 -0.38 -0.92
CA GLU A 289 6.77 -0.29 0.50
C GLU A 289 7.82 0.81 0.69
N VAL A 290 7.36 2.04 0.77
CA VAL A 290 8.22 3.19 1.02
C VAL A 290 8.96 2.97 2.35
N ALA A 291 10.28 2.81 2.27
CA ALA A 291 11.13 2.42 3.40
C ALA A 291 11.28 3.53 4.46
N SER A 292 11.04 4.78 4.07
CA SER A 292 11.21 5.98 4.88
C SER A 292 10.09 6.98 4.64
N ASP A 293 10.02 8.05 5.45
CA ASP A 293 9.16 9.18 5.11
C ASP A 293 9.63 9.83 3.80
N LEU A 294 8.71 10.39 3.03
CA LEU A 294 9.00 11.05 1.75
C LEU A 294 8.80 12.55 1.84
N TYR A 295 9.60 13.27 1.04
CA TYR A 295 9.57 14.73 0.99
C TYR A 295 9.20 15.20 -0.41
N TYR A 296 8.13 15.97 -0.47
CA TYR A 296 7.59 16.53 -1.71
C TYR A 296 7.68 18.05 -1.69
N VAL A 297 8.09 18.62 -2.81
CA VAL A 297 8.08 20.07 -3.03
C VAL A 297 6.89 20.43 -3.90
N LEU A 298 6.06 21.34 -3.40
CA LEU A 298 4.89 21.89 -4.11
C LEU A 298 4.79 23.39 -3.78
N ASN A 299 4.86 24.25 -4.80
CA ASN A 299 4.92 25.71 -4.63
C ASN A 299 6.02 26.16 -3.64
N GLU A 300 7.23 25.64 -3.80
CA GLU A 300 8.39 25.87 -2.91
C GLU A 300 8.21 25.41 -1.45
N CYS A 301 7.06 24.85 -1.09
CA CYS A 301 6.80 24.33 0.25
C CYS A 301 7.21 22.85 0.30
N ILE A 302 7.86 22.47 1.41
CA ILE A 302 8.33 21.11 1.67
C ILE A 302 7.29 20.40 2.52
N TYR A 303 6.69 19.36 1.98
CA TYR A 303 5.73 18.50 2.66
C TYR A 303 6.33 17.14 2.95
N LYS A 304 6.24 16.73 4.21
CA LYS A 304 6.64 15.39 4.66
C LYS A 304 5.40 14.50 4.67
N VAL A 305 5.47 13.39 3.94
CA VAL A 305 4.45 12.34 3.93
C VAL A 305 4.97 11.17 4.77
N HIS A 306 4.27 10.89 5.86
CA HIS A 306 4.64 9.83 6.79
C HIS A 306 4.33 8.46 6.19
N ARG A 307 5.32 7.55 6.21
CA ARG A 307 5.21 6.26 5.50
C ARG A 307 4.08 5.37 6.02
N THR A 308 3.84 5.39 7.33
CA THR A 308 2.97 4.43 8.04
C THR A 308 1.50 4.73 7.81
N ASN A 309 1.12 5.99 7.97
CA ASN A 309 -0.28 6.43 7.96
C ASN A 309 -0.62 7.42 6.84
N LEU A 310 0.36 7.77 5.99
CA LEU A 310 0.21 8.75 4.90
C LEU A 310 -0.22 10.14 5.39
N SER A 311 -0.06 10.43 6.67
CA SER A 311 -0.30 11.77 7.20
C SER A 311 0.70 12.76 6.60
N VAL A 312 0.24 14.00 6.41
CA VAL A 312 1.04 15.05 5.79
C VAL A 312 1.30 16.17 6.77
N SER A 313 2.58 16.50 6.93
CA SER A 313 3.04 17.66 7.68
C SER A 313 3.76 18.65 6.76
N LEU A 314 3.61 19.94 7.05
CA LEU A 314 4.46 20.97 6.47
C LEU A 314 5.80 20.89 7.21
N ALA A 315 6.87 20.56 6.49
CA ALA A 315 8.20 20.39 7.06
C ALA A 315 9.06 21.65 6.92
N GLY A 316 8.84 22.43 5.86
CA GLY A 316 9.62 23.64 5.60
C GLY A 316 9.22 24.34 4.32
N LYS A 317 10.02 25.31 3.89
CA LYS A 317 9.84 26.05 2.64
C LYS A 317 11.20 26.49 2.07
N PHE A 318 11.36 26.40 0.76
CA PHE A 318 12.49 27.01 0.07
C PHE A 318 12.24 28.52 -0.06
N MET A 319 13.14 29.32 0.50
CA MET A 319 12.99 30.78 0.60
C MET A 319 14.30 31.48 0.25
N SER A 320 14.22 32.76 -0.11
CA SER A 320 15.42 33.53 -0.43
C SER A 320 16.37 33.63 0.77
N SER A 321 17.66 33.36 0.53
CA SER A 321 18.70 33.48 1.56
C SER A 321 18.87 34.90 2.09
N LYS A 322 18.34 35.91 1.39
CA LYS A 322 18.46 37.34 1.75
C LYS A 322 17.28 37.87 2.57
N ASN A 323 16.20 37.11 2.72
CA ASN A 323 14.96 37.61 3.34
C ASN A 323 14.70 36.97 4.71
N GLN A 324 15.45 37.39 5.71
CA GLN A 324 15.36 36.82 7.07
C GLN A 324 14.00 37.10 7.74
N ALA A 325 13.40 38.27 7.51
CA ALA A 325 12.10 38.63 8.08
C ALA A 325 10.98 37.68 7.60
N GLU A 326 11.04 37.22 6.35
CA GLU A 326 10.06 36.27 5.80
C GLU A 326 10.21 34.88 6.44
N ALA A 327 11.44 34.44 6.70
CA ALA A 327 11.71 33.18 7.41
C ALA A 327 11.18 33.24 8.85
N GLU A 328 11.40 34.34 9.57
CA GLU A 328 10.87 34.53 10.93
C GLU A 328 9.34 34.53 10.96
N ALA A 329 8.69 35.22 10.01
CA ALA A 329 7.24 35.22 9.88
C ALA A 329 6.68 33.83 9.54
N PHE A 330 7.40 33.05 8.72
CA PHE A 330 7.06 31.66 8.41
C PHE A 330 7.10 30.79 9.67
N HIS A 331 8.18 30.85 10.46
CA HIS A 331 8.24 30.11 11.73
C HIS A 331 7.09 30.49 12.66
N GLN A 332 6.90 31.78 12.94
CA GLN A 332 5.82 32.24 13.83
C GLN A 332 4.42 31.76 13.39
N SER A 333 4.19 31.61 12.08
CA SER A 333 2.88 31.21 11.54
C SER A 333 2.63 29.70 11.60
N PHE A 334 3.68 28.88 11.71
CA PHE A 334 3.59 27.42 11.51
C PHE A 334 4.30 26.56 12.56
N SER A 335 4.96 27.16 13.56
CA SER A 335 5.63 26.42 14.66
C SER A 335 4.71 25.42 15.38
N ASP A 336 3.43 25.75 15.55
CA ASP A 336 2.47 24.92 16.29
C ASP A 336 1.80 23.84 15.43
N GLN A 337 2.16 23.73 14.15
CA GLN A 337 1.49 22.84 13.20
C GLN A 337 2.06 21.42 13.15
N GLN A 338 2.86 21.03 14.15
CA GLN A 338 3.51 19.73 14.24
C GLN A 338 2.50 18.64 14.65
N GLY A 339 2.33 17.64 13.80
CA GLY A 339 1.52 16.46 14.09
C GLY A 339 0.44 16.16 13.05
N GLU A 340 -0.25 15.05 13.28
CA GLU A 340 -1.37 14.59 12.46
C GLU A 340 -2.57 15.51 12.63
N ALA A 341 -3.10 16.01 11.52
CA ALA A 341 -4.28 16.87 11.50
C ALA A 341 -5.36 16.23 10.63
N SER A 342 -6.60 16.27 11.10
CA SER A 342 -7.76 15.85 10.30
C SER A 342 -8.03 16.85 9.18
N LEU A 343 -8.71 16.40 8.11
CA LEU A 343 -9.16 17.31 7.04
C LEU A 343 -10.00 18.46 7.58
N GLN A 344 -10.83 18.21 8.60
CA GLN A 344 -11.62 19.24 9.27
C GLN A 344 -10.76 20.30 9.97
N GLN A 345 -9.63 19.92 10.56
CA GLN A 345 -8.68 20.87 11.15
C GLN A 345 -7.94 21.65 10.07
N LEU A 346 -7.48 20.96 9.01
CA LEU A 346 -6.72 21.58 7.92
C LEU A 346 -7.56 22.58 7.11
N ARG A 347 -8.88 22.40 7.01
CA ARG A 347 -9.76 23.38 6.34
C ARG A 347 -10.06 24.63 7.16
N GLN A 348 -9.71 24.68 8.45
CA GLN A 348 -9.99 25.85 9.28
C GLN A 348 -9.25 27.08 8.75
N GLY A 349 -10.00 28.18 8.54
CA GLY A 349 -9.46 29.42 7.98
C GLY A 349 -9.21 29.37 6.45
N LEU A 350 -9.52 28.27 5.77
CA LEU A 350 -9.49 28.19 4.31
C LEU A 350 -10.90 28.44 3.74
N LYS A 351 -10.98 29.23 2.67
CA LYS A 351 -12.23 29.48 1.95
C LYS A 351 -12.41 28.43 0.86
N ALA A 352 -13.39 27.55 0.98
CA ALA A 352 -13.59 26.43 0.04
C ALA A 352 -13.60 26.86 -1.45
N SER A 353 -14.18 28.03 -1.76
CA SER A 353 -14.21 28.59 -3.13
C SER A 353 -12.83 28.89 -3.74
N LYS A 354 -11.76 28.89 -2.94
CA LYS A 354 -10.38 29.12 -3.38
C LYS A 354 -9.60 27.85 -3.69
N PHE A 355 -10.19 26.66 -3.47
CA PHE A 355 -9.49 25.41 -3.73
C PHE A 355 -9.16 25.21 -5.22
N THR A 356 -10.13 25.36 -6.12
CA THR A 356 -9.85 25.24 -7.56
C THR A 356 -8.89 26.32 -8.05
N ASP A 357 -8.99 27.55 -7.50
CA ASP A 357 -8.03 28.63 -7.81
C ASP A 357 -6.60 28.23 -7.43
N PHE A 358 -6.41 27.63 -6.25
CA PHE A 358 -5.13 27.09 -5.81
C PHE A 358 -4.63 25.98 -6.74
N CYS A 359 -5.47 25.01 -7.10
CA CYS A 359 -5.10 23.94 -8.02
C CYS A 359 -4.66 24.49 -9.38
N ARG A 360 -5.39 25.47 -9.92
CA ARG A 360 -5.05 26.12 -11.20
C ARG A 360 -3.74 26.89 -11.11
N GLN A 361 -3.57 27.68 -10.06
CA GLN A 361 -2.34 28.40 -9.77
C GLN A 361 -1.13 27.46 -9.70
N THR A 362 -1.27 26.35 -8.99
CA THR A 362 -0.20 25.37 -8.78
C THR A 362 0.16 24.62 -10.06
N PHE A 363 -0.81 24.03 -10.75
CA PHE A 363 -0.54 23.07 -11.83
C PHE A 363 -0.58 23.67 -13.25
N GLN A 364 -1.26 24.81 -13.44
CA GLN A 364 -1.31 25.48 -14.74
C GLN A 364 -0.36 26.67 -14.80
N PHE A 365 -0.36 27.52 -13.78
CA PHE A 365 0.45 28.74 -13.78
C PHE A 365 1.80 28.58 -13.08
N GLN A 366 2.03 27.45 -12.40
CA GLN A 366 3.24 27.17 -11.62
C GLN A 366 3.57 28.29 -10.62
N GLN A 367 2.53 28.93 -10.09
CA GLN A 367 2.65 30.05 -9.17
C GLN A 367 1.45 30.05 -8.23
N CYS A 368 1.70 29.99 -6.93
CA CYS A 368 0.69 30.17 -5.91
C CYS A 368 0.86 31.52 -5.20
N ASN A 369 -0.26 32.25 -5.07
CA ASN A 369 -0.24 33.64 -4.56
C ASN A 369 -0.97 33.81 -3.21
N TYR A 370 -1.63 32.77 -2.69
CA TYR A 370 -2.45 32.89 -1.50
C TYR A 370 -2.45 31.63 -0.65
N ASN A 371 -2.00 31.74 0.62
CA ASN A 371 -1.99 30.67 1.62
C ASN A 371 -1.43 29.33 1.11
N CYS A 372 -0.34 29.37 0.35
CA CYS A 372 0.21 28.23 -0.38
C CYS A 372 0.62 27.08 0.54
N GLU A 373 1.13 27.41 1.72
CA GLU A 373 1.54 26.48 2.77
C GLU A 373 0.32 25.71 3.31
N ARG A 374 -0.78 26.41 3.59
CA ARG A 374 -2.00 25.82 4.15
C ARG A 374 -2.78 25.05 3.09
N TRP A 375 -2.96 25.64 1.90
CA TRP A 375 -3.63 24.97 0.80
C TRP A 375 -2.84 23.78 0.28
N GLY A 376 -1.51 23.86 0.21
CA GLY A 376 -0.68 22.73 -0.19
C GLY A 376 -0.73 21.60 0.84
N ARG A 377 -0.69 21.90 2.14
CA ARG A 377 -0.88 20.87 3.20
C ARG A 377 -2.27 20.21 3.09
N PHE A 378 -3.31 21.02 2.92
CA PHE A 378 -4.67 20.51 2.73
C PHE A 378 -4.75 19.64 1.48
N PHE A 379 -4.23 20.10 0.34
CA PHE A 379 -4.22 19.39 -0.93
C PHE A 379 -3.48 18.06 -0.85
N MET A 380 -2.28 18.05 -0.26
CA MET A 380 -1.50 16.83 -0.09
C MET A 380 -2.23 15.81 0.80
N THR A 381 -3.06 16.26 1.75
CA THR A 381 -3.84 15.35 2.59
C THR A 381 -5.11 14.88 1.86
N ALA A 382 -5.92 15.83 1.36
CA ALA A 382 -7.25 15.59 0.77
C ALA A 382 -7.18 14.94 -0.61
N VAL A 383 -6.16 15.26 -1.42
CA VAL A 383 -6.03 14.74 -2.78
C VAL A 383 -4.94 13.68 -2.82
N PHE A 384 -3.69 14.00 -2.45
CA PHE A 384 -2.59 13.06 -2.63
C PHE A 384 -2.72 11.83 -1.73
N SER A 385 -2.70 11.98 -0.40
CA SER A 385 -2.78 10.84 0.53
C SER A 385 -4.09 10.06 0.39
N ALA A 386 -5.22 10.75 0.24
CA ALA A 386 -6.50 10.09 -0.02
C ALA A 386 -6.49 9.27 -1.32
N SER A 387 -5.81 9.74 -2.37
CA SER A 387 -5.64 9.01 -3.63
C SER A 387 -4.69 7.83 -3.51
N VAL A 388 -3.62 7.93 -2.70
CA VAL A 388 -2.78 6.77 -2.37
C VAL A 388 -3.61 5.69 -1.68
N CYS A 389 -4.48 6.10 -0.76
CA CYS A 389 -5.36 5.19 -0.05
C CYS A 389 -6.44 4.58 -0.94
N ASN A 390 -6.98 5.31 -1.91
CA ASN A 390 -8.01 4.85 -2.85
C ASN A 390 -7.87 5.61 -4.18
N PHE A 391 -7.42 4.93 -5.23
CA PHE A 391 -7.16 5.57 -6.53
C PHE A 391 -8.40 6.20 -7.18
N ARG A 392 -9.62 5.73 -6.85
CA ARG A 392 -10.87 6.33 -7.36
C ARG A 392 -10.98 7.81 -6.96
N THR A 393 -10.42 8.19 -5.82
CA THR A 393 -10.34 9.57 -5.34
C THR A 393 -9.66 10.48 -6.35
N PHE A 394 -8.56 10.03 -6.97
CA PHE A 394 -7.83 10.86 -7.94
C PHE A 394 -8.64 11.07 -9.22
N SER A 395 -9.25 10.01 -9.73
CA SER A 395 -10.16 10.06 -10.88
C SER A 395 -11.29 11.06 -10.65
N LEU A 396 -11.90 11.04 -9.46
CA LEU A 396 -12.96 11.98 -9.05
C LEU A 396 -12.46 13.41 -8.89
N PHE A 397 -11.26 13.61 -8.34
CA PHE A 397 -10.64 14.92 -8.23
C PHE A 397 -10.49 15.57 -9.60
N LEU A 398 -9.92 14.85 -10.56
CA LEU A 398 -9.76 15.33 -11.94
C LEU A 398 -11.12 15.68 -12.55
N MET A 399 -12.12 14.79 -12.45
CA MET A 399 -13.47 15.05 -12.96
C MET A 399 -14.14 16.26 -12.32
N SER A 400 -13.97 16.46 -11.02
CA SER A 400 -14.58 17.57 -10.28
C SER A 400 -13.95 18.91 -10.65
N VAL A 401 -12.63 18.94 -10.83
CA VAL A 401 -11.91 20.14 -11.30
C VAL A 401 -12.31 20.48 -12.74
N ILE A 402 -12.40 19.50 -13.65
CA ILE A 402 -12.90 19.74 -15.02
C ILE A 402 -14.32 20.30 -14.97
N GLY A 403 -15.21 19.62 -14.24
CA GLY A 403 -16.61 20.04 -14.14
C GLY A 403 -16.74 21.44 -13.54
N CYS A 404 -15.90 21.81 -12.56
CA CYS A 404 -15.85 23.16 -12.02
C CYS A 404 -15.46 24.19 -13.10
N GLU A 405 -14.39 23.96 -13.87
CA GLU A 405 -13.95 24.89 -14.91
C GLU A 405 -14.96 25.02 -16.06
N VAL A 406 -15.61 23.91 -16.43
CA VAL A 406 -16.74 23.93 -17.38
C VAL A 406 -17.92 24.73 -16.84
N GLY A 407 -18.24 24.61 -15.55
CA GLY A 407 -19.26 25.43 -14.92
C GLY A 407 -18.92 26.92 -14.96
N ARG A 408 -17.66 27.26 -14.65
CA ARG A 408 -17.16 28.64 -14.64
C ARG A 408 -17.20 29.29 -16.01
N SER A 409 -16.83 28.57 -17.07
CA SER A 409 -16.91 29.09 -18.44
C SER A 409 -18.35 29.40 -18.89
N ARG A 410 -19.34 28.79 -18.23
CA ARG A 410 -20.78 29.05 -18.42
C ARG A 410 -21.33 30.12 -17.48
N GLY A 411 -20.47 30.77 -16.68
CA GLY A 411 -20.87 31.82 -15.73
C GLY A 411 -21.52 31.29 -14.45
N THR A 412 -21.36 30.00 -14.13
CA THR A 412 -21.92 29.39 -12.91
C THR A 412 -20.83 28.78 -12.03
N ASP A 413 -20.74 29.20 -10.77
CA ASP A 413 -19.90 28.51 -9.79
C ASP A 413 -20.57 27.20 -9.39
N SER A 414 -20.09 26.09 -9.98
CA SER A 414 -20.59 24.75 -9.68
C SER A 414 -20.22 24.32 -8.26
N ALA A 415 -21.10 23.60 -7.58
CA ALA A 415 -20.80 22.95 -6.31
C ALA A 415 -19.57 22.02 -6.38
N LEU A 416 -19.23 21.53 -7.58
CA LEU A 416 -18.03 20.74 -7.87
C LEU A 416 -16.72 21.47 -7.53
N CYS A 417 -16.69 22.80 -7.59
CA CYS A 417 -15.53 23.60 -7.24
C CYS A 417 -15.11 23.47 -5.76
N THR A 418 -16.02 22.99 -4.92
CA THR A 418 -15.80 22.84 -3.47
C THR A 418 -15.94 21.41 -2.98
N ALA A 419 -16.18 20.45 -3.88
CA ALA A 419 -16.50 19.06 -3.54
C ALA A 419 -15.40 18.37 -2.71
N PHE A 420 -14.13 18.75 -2.92
CA PHE A 420 -12.98 18.20 -2.19
C PHE A 420 -12.59 18.96 -0.91
N VAL A 421 -13.39 19.95 -0.48
CA VAL A 421 -13.16 20.71 0.76
C VAL A 421 -14.27 20.50 1.80
N GLY A 422 -15.47 20.15 1.34
CA GLY A 422 -16.65 19.97 2.17
C GLY A 422 -17.00 18.51 2.45
N ALA A 423 -18.20 18.31 2.99
CA ALA A 423 -18.75 16.99 3.34
C ALA A 423 -18.90 16.02 2.15
N ASP A 424 -18.79 16.53 0.93
CA ASP A 424 -18.83 15.77 -0.32
C ASP A 424 -17.51 15.03 -0.61
N HIS A 425 -16.46 15.27 0.16
CA HIS A 425 -15.19 14.59 -0.02
C HIS A 425 -15.37 13.07 0.17
N PRO A 426 -15.02 12.23 -0.84
CA PRO A 426 -15.41 10.82 -0.86
C PRO A 426 -14.79 10.01 0.28
N MET A 427 -13.64 10.43 0.78
CA MET A 427 -12.92 9.75 1.87
C MET A 427 -13.10 10.42 3.25
N GLU A 428 -13.92 11.48 3.37
CA GLU A 428 -14.31 12.06 4.66
C GLU A 428 -15.61 11.38 5.09
N THR A 429 -15.55 10.49 6.09
CA THR A 429 -16.69 9.67 6.56
C THR A 429 -17.03 9.95 8.01
N ALA A 430 -18.26 9.66 8.42
CA ALA A 430 -18.65 9.76 9.83
C ALA A 430 -17.97 8.69 10.69
N GLN A 431 -17.68 7.52 10.10
CA GLN A 431 -16.92 6.45 10.75
C GLN A 431 -15.41 6.68 10.61
N PRO A 432 -14.60 6.32 11.63
CA PRO A 432 -13.16 6.43 11.54
C PRO A 432 -12.63 5.51 10.44
N TRP A 433 -11.52 5.92 9.85
CA TRP A 433 -10.83 5.09 8.87
C TRP A 433 -10.41 3.76 9.48
N PRO A 434 -10.67 2.63 8.79
CA PRO A 434 -10.29 1.32 9.32
C PRO A 434 -8.77 1.15 9.41
N GLY A 435 -8.31 0.57 10.52
CA GLY A 435 -6.91 0.60 10.95
C GLY A 435 -5.91 -0.14 10.07
N GLN A 436 -6.37 -0.96 9.12
CA GLN A 436 -5.50 -1.67 8.17
C GLN A 436 -5.74 -1.15 6.75
N LEU A 437 -4.81 -0.33 6.27
CA LEU A 437 -4.89 0.39 5.00
C LEU A 437 -4.45 -0.49 3.83
N ARG A 438 -5.42 -1.07 3.11
CA ARG A 438 -5.20 -1.39 1.69
C ARG A 438 -5.07 -0.06 0.94
N ARG A 439 -4.14 0.00 -0.02
CA ARG A 439 -3.85 1.19 -0.84
C ARG A 439 -4.21 0.94 -2.30
N GLY A 440 -4.22 2.00 -3.08
CA GLY A 440 -4.40 1.96 -4.52
C GLY A 440 -5.76 1.43 -4.95
N PHE A 441 -5.77 0.42 -5.82
CA PHE A 441 -6.97 -0.18 -6.39
C PHE A 441 -7.85 -0.89 -5.36
N TYR A 442 -7.23 -1.52 -4.37
CA TYR A 442 -7.91 -2.20 -3.26
C TYR A 442 -8.22 -1.25 -2.10
N GLY A 443 -7.93 0.03 -2.32
CA GLY A 443 -8.27 1.13 -1.45
C GLY A 443 -9.78 1.30 -1.31
N GLY A 444 -10.26 1.27 -0.06
CA GLY A 444 -11.69 1.38 0.21
C GLY A 444 -12.49 0.29 -0.50
N THR A 445 -12.09 -0.97 -0.34
CA THR A 445 -12.85 -2.14 -0.79
C THR A 445 -12.84 -3.24 0.28
N VAL A 446 -13.68 -4.25 0.09
CA VAL A 446 -13.73 -5.49 0.88
C VAL A 446 -13.90 -6.66 -0.08
N GLU A 447 -13.36 -7.83 0.27
CA GLU A 447 -13.47 -9.04 -0.58
C GLU A 447 -14.91 -9.58 -0.62
N ASN A 448 -15.56 -9.63 0.55
CA ASN A 448 -16.96 -9.97 0.69
C ASN A 448 -17.67 -8.90 1.51
N PHE A 449 -18.65 -8.24 0.92
CA PHE A 449 -19.37 -7.14 1.58
C PHE A 449 -20.30 -7.64 2.68
N GLU A 450 -20.97 -8.77 2.48
CA GLU A 450 -21.95 -9.31 3.44
C GLU A 450 -21.29 -9.84 4.72
N GLU A 451 -20.07 -10.35 4.60
CA GLU A 451 -19.29 -10.89 5.73
C GLU A 451 -18.41 -9.82 6.42
N ALA A 452 -18.28 -8.63 5.85
CA ALA A 452 -17.48 -7.57 6.45
C ALA A 452 -18.10 -7.07 7.77
N PRO A 453 -17.30 -6.60 8.75
CA PRO A 453 -17.84 -5.99 9.96
C PRO A 453 -18.83 -4.86 9.64
N VAL A 454 -19.93 -4.74 10.39
CA VAL A 454 -20.99 -3.75 10.13
C VAL A 454 -20.44 -2.32 10.01
N SER A 455 -19.48 -1.95 10.87
CA SER A 455 -18.81 -0.64 10.79
C SER A 455 -18.07 -0.43 9.46
N ARG A 456 -17.47 -1.49 8.90
CA ARG A 456 -16.79 -1.48 7.60
C ARG A 456 -17.78 -1.43 6.44
N GLN A 457 -18.91 -2.12 6.55
CA GLN A 457 -19.99 -2.04 5.57
C GLN A 457 -20.56 -0.63 5.48
N ILE A 458 -20.90 -0.02 6.63
CA ILE A 458 -21.42 1.36 6.72
C ILE A 458 -20.40 2.36 6.14
N TRP A 459 -19.13 2.24 6.55
CA TRP A 459 -18.08 3.10 6.04
C TRP A 459 -17.94 3.00 4.52
N LEU A 460 -17.94 1.78 3.98
CA LEU A 460 -17.77 1.55 2.55
C LEU A 460 -18.99 2.03 1.75
N ASP A 461 -20.20 1.79 2.24
CA ASP A 461 -21.43 2.32 1.65
C ASP A 461 -21.40 3.85 1.56
N GLU A 462 -20.97 4.54 2.63
CA GLU A 462 -20.84 6.00 2.65
C GLU A 462 -19.84 6.50 1.60
N VAL A 463 -18.64 5.89 1.54
CA VAL A 463 -17.60 6.24 0.56
C VAL A 463 -18.14 6.05 -0.86
N VAL A 464 -18.64 4.85 -1.18
CA VAL A 464 -19.10 4.52 -2.54
C VAL A 464 -20.32 5.35 -2.95
N SER A 465 -21.20 5.68 -2.01
CA SER A 465 -22.31 6.60 -2.24
C SER A 465 -21.84 8.00 -2.64
N LYS A 466 -20.86 8.55 -1.92
CA LYS A 466 -20.26 9.86 -2.22
C LYS A 466 -19.53 9.85 -3.56
N GLU A 467 -18.75 8.79 -3.82
CA GLU A 467 -18.05 8.58 -5.09
C GLU A 467 -19.03 8.58 -6.28
N ASN A 468 -20.11 7.80 -6.19
CA ASN A 468 -21.13 7.71 -7.22
C ASN A 468 -21.84 9.05 -7.45
N ALA A 469 -22.24 9.74 -6.38
CA ALA A 469 -22.91 11.04 -6.48
C ALA A 469 -22.01 12.10 -7.10
N LEU A 470 -20.72 12.13 -6.73
CA LEU A 470 -19.75 13.08 -7.27
C LEU A 470 -19.43 12.79 -8.74
N TYR A 471 -19.31 11.51 -9.11
CA TYR A 471 -19.15 11.09 -10.50
C TYR A 471 -20.32 11.55 -11.37
N ILE A 472 -21.57 11.30 -10.94
CA ILE A 472 -22.78 11.67 -11.69
C ILE A 472 -22.84 13.19 -11.90
N ARG A 473 -22.65 13.98 -10.83
CA ARG A 473 -22.65 15.45 -10.91
C ARG A 473 -21.57 15.97 -11.86
N SER A 474 -20.37 15.40 -11.78
CA SER A 474 -19.25 15.79 -12.66
C SER A 474 -19.54 15.46 -14.12
N LYS A 475 -20.04 14.26 -14.40
CA LYS A 475 -20.42 13.82 -15.74
C LYS A 475 -21.53 14.69 -16.35
N GLN A 476 -22.57 15.01 -15.58
CA GLN A 476 -23.66 15.88 -16.04
C GLN A 476 -23.16 17.27 -16.41
N MET A 477 -22.29 17.86 -15.57
CA MET A 477 -21.72 19.18 -15.83
C MET A 477 -20.88 19.19 -17.11
N MET A 478 -20.09 18.14 -17.35
CA MET A 478 -19.31 17.99 -18.57
C MET A 478 -20.23 17.80 -19.80
N ASN A 479 -21.19 16.88 -19.77
CA ASN A 479 -22.00 16.54 -20.95
C ASN A 479 -23.00 17.62 -21.42
N ALA A 480 -23.27 18.66 -20.62
CA ALA A 480 -24.37 19.60 -20.88
C ALA A 480 -24.07 20.69 -21.95
N GLY A 481 -23.21 20.46 -22.95
CA GLY A 481 -23.00 21.44 -24.04
C GLY A 481 -21.95 21.04 -25.09
N ASP A 482 -22.03 21.62 -26.30
CA ASP A 482 -21.04 21.49 -27.38
C ASP A 482 -19.70 22.10 -26.93
N HIS A 483 -18.65 21.28 -26.95
CA HIS A 483 -17.35 21.64 -26.41
C HIS A 483 -16.50 22.39 -27.43
N GLY A 484 -16.03 23.59 -27.07
CA GLY A 484 -14.87 24.20 -27.72
C GLY A 484 -13.60 23.46 -27.27
N ASP A 485 -12.94 22.78 -28.21
CA ASP A 485 -11.76 21.94 -28.02
C ASP A 485 -10.66 22.58 -27.13
N GLN A 486 -10.54 23.92 -27.11
CA GLN A 486 -9.47 24.65 -26.44
C GLN A 486 -9.41 24.51 -24.90
N THR A 487 -10.55 24.31 -24.21
CA THR A 487 -10.58 24.31 -22.72
C THR A 487 -10.30 22.92 -22.13
N GLU A 488 -10.70 21.85 -22.82
CA GLU A 488 -10.40 20.47 -22.43
C GLU A 488 -8.96 20.05 -22.76
N LEU A 489 -8.39 20.62 -23.83
CA LEU A 489 -7.11 20.20 -24.39
C LEU A 489 -5.89 20.61 -23.53
N ASP A 490 -5.94 21.74 -22.82
CA ASP A 490 -4.75 22.25 -22.11
C ASP A 490 -4.54 21.64 -20.71
N ILE A 491 -5.60 21.38 -19.94
CA ILE A 491 -5.44 20.82 -18.58
C ILE A 491 -5.38 19.28 -18.59
N PHE A 492 -6.06 18.62 -19.56
CA PHE A 492 -6.26 17.17 -19.55
C PHE A 492 -5.86 16.46 -20.85
N GLY A 493 -5.43 17.18 -21.90
CA GLY A 493 -5.17 16.60 -23.23
C GLY A 493 -4.17 15.44 -23.23
N LYS A 494 -3.13 15.47 -22.39
CA LYS A 494 -2.16 14.36 -22.25
C LYS A 494 -2.74 13.14 -21.53
N VAL A 495 -3.56 13.37 -20.50
CA VAL A 495 -4.28 12.34 -19.76
C VAL A 495 -5.37 11.69 -20.64
N LYS A 496 -6.06 12.48 -21.48
CA LYS A 496 -7.09 12.05 -22.44
C LYS A 496 -6.54 11.09 -23.51
N VAL A 497 -5.34 11.33 -24.03
CA VAL A 497 -4.69 10.45 -25.04
C VAL A 497 -4.28 9.11 -24.44
N MET A 498 -3.62 9.10 -23.27
CA MET A 498 -3.32 7.85 -22.54
C MET A 498 -4.61 7.11 -22.16
N ASN A 499 -5.62 7.83 -21.67
CA ASN A 499 -6.91 7.26 -21.29
C ASN A 499 -7.64 6.60 -22.47
N LYS A 500 -7.59 7.18 -23.68
CA LYS A 500 -8.29 6.61 -24.84
C LYS A 500 -7.80 5.20 -25.18
N TYR A 501 -6.48 4.97 -25.15
CA TYR A 501 -5.91 3.66 -25.45
C TYR A 501 -6.17 2.64 -24.34
N VAL A 502 -5.99 3.02 -23.08
CA VAL A 502 -6.13 2.11 -21.94
C VAL A 502 -7.60 1.78 -21.63
N PHE A 503 -8.49 2.77 -21.76
CA PHE A 503 -9.93 2.56 -21.64
C PHE A 503 -10.47 1.67 -22.77
N SER A 504 -9.92 1.77 -23.98
CA SER A 504 -10.27 0.86 -25.08
C SER A 504 -9.86 -0.58 -24.74
N SER A 505 -8.64 -0.80 -24.21
CA SER A 505 -8.21 -2.13 -23.76
C SER A 505 -9.03 -2.66 -22.57
N TYR A 506 -9.49 -1.80 -21.67
CA TYR A 506 -10.39 -2.15 -20.57
C TYR A 506 -11.77 -2.61 -21.07
N LEU A 507 -12.36 -1.88 -22.01
CA LEU A 507 -13.61 -2.25 -22.67
C LEU A 507 -13.49 -3.57 -23.43
N GLU A 508 -12.34 -3.82 -24.05
CA GLU A 508 -12.04 -5.09 -24.73
C GLU A 508 -11.94 -6.26 -23.75
N PHE A 509 -11.33 -6.07 -22.57
CA PHE A 509 -11.26 -7.10 -21.53
C PHE A 509 -12.65 -7.53 -21.05
N PHE A 510 -13.53 -6.56 -20.79
CA PHE A 510 -14.91 -6.83 -20.36
C PHE A 510 -15.89 -7.09 -21.51
N ARG A 511 -15.40 -7.27 -22.74
CA ARG A 511 -16.23 -7.40 -23.94
C ARG A 511 -17.16 -8.61 -23.82
N GLY A 512 -18.46 -8.35 -23.67
CA GLY A 512 -19.50 -9.37 -23.55
C GLY A 512 -20.13 -9.48 -22.15
N THR A 513 -19.47 -8.97 -21.11
CA THR A 513 -20.03 -8.89 -19.75
C THR A 513 -21.08 -7.78 -19.63
N PRO A 514 -22.02 -7.87 -18.66
CA PRO A 514 -22.94 -6.77 -18.36
C PRO A 514 -22.22 -5.45 -18.09
N GLU A 515 -21.12 -5.48 -17.34
CA GLU A 515 -20.28 -4.33 -17.00
C GLU A 515 -19.63 -3.72 -18.25
N GLY A 516 -18.99 -4.53 -19.09
CA GLY A 516 -18.40 -4.07 -20.34
C GLY A 516 -19.43 -3.50 -21.32
N LYS A 517 -20.65 -4.05 -21.34
CA LYS A 517 -21.77 -3.48 -22.10
C LYS A 517 -22.19 -2.11 -21.55
N LYS A 518 -22.37 -1.97 -20.23
CA LYS A 518 -22.71 -0.68 -19.58
C LYS A 518 -21.66 0.40 -19.85
N LEU A 519 -20.39 0.04 -19.72
CA LEU A 519 -19.27 0.95 -20.00
C LEU A 519 -19.24 1.39 -21.46
N LYS A 520 -19.46 0.47 -22.41
CA LYS A 520 -19.51 0.76 -23.85
C LYS A 520 -20.67 1.67 -24.22
N MET A 521 -21.84 1.50 -23.59
CA MET A 521 -23.03 2.33 -23.82
C MET A 521 -22.93 3.69 -23.11
N GLY A 522 -21.89 3.90 -22.29
CA GLY A 522 -21.79 4.98 -21.32
C GLY A 522 -22.72 4.70 -20.14
N CYS A 523 -22.24 4.86 -18.90
CA CYS A 523 -23.06 4.61 -17.70
C CYS A 523 -24.25 5.58 -17.62
N ALA A 524 -25.35 5.25 -18.29
CA ALA A 524 -26.65 5.84 -18.09
C ALA A 524 -27.31 5.10 -16.91
N PRO A 525 -28.01 5.79 -16.01
CA PRO A 525 -28.88 5.10 -15.07
C PRO A 525 -29.87 4.28 -15.89
N SER A 526 -29.91 2.98 -15.66
CA SER A 526 -31.01 2.14 -16.12
C SER A 526 -32.26 2.70 -15.44
N PHE A 527 -33.06 3.47 -16.16
CA PHE A 527 -34.46 3.61 -15.80
C PHE A 527 -35.01 2.19 -15.80
N ASN A 528 -35.47 1.72 -14.63
CA ASN A 528 -36.14 0.45 -14.51
C ASN A 528 -37.26 0.40 -15.56
N GLU A 529 -37.06 -0.37 -16.61
CA GLU A 529 -38.16 -1.12 -17.20
C GLU A 529 -38.59 -2.14 -16.15
N ASP A 530 -39.90 -2.27 -15.97
CA ASP A 530 -40.62 -3.20 -15.10
C ASP A 530 -40.87 -2.75 -13.66
N LEU A 531 -41.74 -1.73 -13.55
CA LEU A 531 -42.81 -1.74 -12.56
C LEU A 531 -44.13 -1.44 -13.29
N ASP A 532 -44.75 -2.48 -13.81
CA ASP A 532 -46.21 -2.62 -13.79
C ASP A 532 -46.53 -4.01 -13.20
N PRO A 533 -47.58 -4.11 -12.36
CA PRO A 533 -47.74 -5.14 -11.33
C PRO A 533 -47.99 -6.57 -11.82
#